data_AF-A0A6B9ZMX0-F1
#
_entry.id   AF-A0A6B9ZMX0-F1
#
_cell.length_a   1.000
_cell.length_b   1.000
_cell.length_c   1.000
_cell.angle_alpha   90.00
_cell.angle_beta   90.00
_cell.angle_gamma   90.00
#
_symmetry.space_group_name_H-M   'P 1'
#
loop_
_entity.id
_entity.type
_entity.pdbx_description
1 polymer ?
#
loop_
_entity_poly.entity_id
_entity_poly.type
_entity_poly.pdbx_seq_one_letter_code
_entity_poly.pdbx_strand_id
1 'polypeptide(L)'
;MSRLFTYNPFEPLTPAFIDILTARAHHYLVVQQFRYPGIAENKGFMATAYPAAEQAHDHFLQLRPGEGKVLQLHQGGDREKLLSLMVEGSSYRFFYSTTPDADACRKLSQTYKQKVNTYIRSQLHIKNDGGYDVTLKVVAGRFMAIITSGQQRKEVLFYDIIR
;
A
#
# COMPACT_ATOMS: atom_id res chain seq x y z
N MET A 1 2.83 -18.99 22.14
CA MET A 1 2.43 -17.70 21.54
C MET A 1 2.24 -17.90 20.05
N SER A 2 0.99 -18.01 19.61
CA SER A 2 0.63 -18.22 18.21
C SER A 2 1.12 -17.04 17.38
N ARG A 3 2.09 -17.26 16.48
CA ARG A 3 2.44 -16.28 15.45
C ARG A 3 1.18 -16.08 14.62
N LEU A 4 0.43 -15.00 14.89
CA LEU A 4 -0.61 -14.54 13.98
C LEU A 4 0.09 -14.25 12.66
N PHE A 5 -0.03 -15.16 11.69
CA PHE A 5 0.32 -14.87 10.31
C PHE A 5 -0.45 -13.59 9.93
N THR A 6 0.27 -12.47 9.87
CA THR A 6 -0.34 -11.21 9.48
C THR A 6 -0.58 -11.33 7.99
N TYR A 7 -1.84 -11.56 7.61
CA TYR A 7 -2.25 -11.61 6.23
C TYR A 7 -1.96 -10.24 5.57
N ASN A 8 -1.04 -10.24 4.61
CA ASN A 8 -0.74 -9.11 3.76
C ASN A 8 -1.39 -9.36 2.39
N PRO A 9 -2.33 -8.51 1.95
CA PRO A 9 -3.07 -8.73 0.71
C PRO A 9 -2.27 -8.37 -0.55
N PHE A 10 -1.08 -7.77 -0.41
CA PHE A 10 -0.31 -7.26 -1.53
C PHE A 10 0.66 -8.30 -2.06
N GLU A 11 0.76 -8.36 -3.39
CA GLU A 11 1.68 -9.27 -4.07
C GLU A 11 3.14 -8.80 -3.87
N PRO A 12 4.07 -9.69 -3.51
CA PRO A 12 5.49 -9.34 -3.47
C PRO A 12 5.99 -8.90 -4.85
N LEU A 13 6.69 -7.77 -4.92
CA LEU A 13 7.33 -7.33 -6.15
C LEU A 13 8.67 -8.08 -6.30
N THR A 14 8.80 -8.85 -7.39
CA THR A 14 9.99 -9.66 -7.69
C THR A 14 10.72 -9.12 -8.92
N PRO A 15 12.01 -9.49 -9.14
CA PRO A 15 12.72 -9.18 -10.38
C PRO A 15 11.97 -9.59 -11.65
N ALA A 16 11.41 -10.81 -11.66
CA ALA A 16 10.62 -11.31 -12.79
C ALA A 16 9.36 -10.46 -13.02
N PHE A 17 8.73 -9.96 -11.96
CA PHE A 17 7.59 -9.05 -12.10
C PHE A 17 8.01 -7.70 -12.71
N ILE A 18 9.16 -7.15 -12.33
CA ILE A 18 9.69 -5.92 -12.95
C ILE A 18 9.91 -6.11 -14.46
N ASP A 19 10.39 -7.29 -14.87
CA ASP A 19 10.56 -7.61 -16.30
C ASP A 19 9.22 -7.67 -17.03
N ILE A 20 8.19 -8.27 -16.41
CA ILE A 20 6.81 -8.29 -16.95
C ILE A 20 6.24 -6.87 -17.08
N LEU A 21 6.42 -6.01 -16.07
CA LEU A 21 5.96 -4.62 -16.10
C LEU A 21 6.61 -3.87 -17.27
N THR A 22 7.92 -4.03 -17.44
CA THR A 22 8.68 -3.39 -18.51
C THR A 22 8.24 -3.88 -19.89
N ALA A 23 8.01 -5.19 -20.05
CA ALA A 23 7.52 -5.79 -21.29
C ALA A 23 6.11 -5.33 -21.68
N ARG A 24 5.29 -4.93 -20.69
CA ARG A 24 3.93 -4.38 -20.88
C ARG A 24 3.90 -2.85 -21.00
N ALA A 25 5.04 -2.24 -21.31
CA ALA A 25 5.20 -0.80 -21.45
C ALA A 25 4.90 0.02 -20.16
N HIS A 26 4.95 -0.59 -18.98
CA HIS A 26 4.94 0.15 -17.71
C HIS A 26 6.36 0.59 -17.37
N HIS A 27 6.76 1.72 -17.94
CA HIS A 27 8.12 2.22 -17.93
C HIS A 27 8.49 3.07 -16.71
N TYR A 28 7.50 3.44 -15.91
CA TYR A 28 7.65 4.28 -14.72
C TYR A 28 7.12 3.54 -13.50
N LEU A 29 7.83 3.65 -12.38
CA LEU A 29 7.47 3.02 -11.12
C LEU A 29 7.54 4.04 -9.99
N VAL A 30 6.44 4.24 -9.27
CA VAL A 30 6.48 5.00 -8.02
C VAL A 30 6.70 4.02 -6.89
N VAL A 31 7.79 4.18 -6.15
CA VAL A 31 8.10 3.39 -4.95
C VAL A 31 7.95 4.29 -3.73
N GLN A 32 7.15 3.87 -2.77
CA GLN A 32 6.87 4.63 -1.54
C GLN A 32 6.96 3.75 -0.30
N GLN A 33 7.17 4.37 0.86
CA GLN A 33 7.22 3.66 2.14
C GLN A 33 5.91 2.91 2.37
N PHE A 34 6.04 1.65 2.79
CA PHE A 34 4.93 0.80 3.14
C PHE A 34 5.09 0.27 4.55
N ARG A 35 4.10 0.58 5.39
CA ARG A 35 4.03 0.11 6.76
C ARG A 35 2.93 -0.93 6.86
N TYR A 36 3.28 -2.09 7.39
CA TYR A 36 2.35 -3.19 7.59
C TYR A 36 2.85 -4.09 8.73
N PRO A 37 1.96 -4.74 9.51
CA PRO A 37 2.42 -5.61 10.57
C PRO A 37 3.26 -6.76 10.01
N GLY A 38 4.35 -7.09 10.72
CA GLY A 38 5.34 -8.08 10.27
C GLY A 38 6.41 -7.53 9.32
N ILE A 39 6.33 -6.27 8.90
CA ILE A 39 7.40 -5.59 8.16
C ILE A 39 8.15 -4.67 9.11
N ALA A 40 9.48 -4.78 9.11
CA ALA A 40 10.34 -3.90 9.91
C ALA A 40 10.20 -2.43 9.45
N GLU A 41 10.34 -1.52 10.41
CA GLU A 41 10.23 -0.09 10.13
C GLU A 41 11.26 0.35 9.09
N ASN A 42 10.85 1.20 8.15
CA ASN A 42 11.67 1.68 7.03
C ASN A 42 12.23 0.57 6.11
N LYS A 43 11.69 -0.64 6.19
CA LYS A 43 12.08 -1.77 5.32
C LYS A 43 11.01 -2.20 4.32
N GLY A 44 9.79 -1.72 4.46
CA GLY A 44 8.69 -1.99 3.53
C GLY A 44 8.52 -0.90 2.49
N PHE A 45 8.28 -1.31 1.24
CA PHE A 45 7.96 -0.41 0.14
C PHE A 45 6.79 -0.93 -0.69
N MET A 46 5.93 -0.02 -1.11
CA MET A 46 4.86 -0.26 -2.08
C MET A 46 5.29 0.32 -3.42
N ALA A 47 5.03 -0.41 -4.49
CA ALA A 47 5.33 -0.01 -5.84
C ALA A 47 4.05 0.04 -6.69
N THR A 48 3.91 1.10 -7.48
CA THR A 48 2.83 1.25 -8.46
C THR A 48 3.42 1.63 -9.80
N ALA A 49 3.07 0.88 -10.85
CA ALA A 49 3.65 1.04 -12.17
C ALA A 49 2.72 1.82 -13.11
N TYR A 50 3.33 2.60 -13.99
CA TYR A 50 2.64 3.51 -14.90
C TYR A 50 3.25 3.43 -16.30
N PRO A 51 2.42 3.50 -17.35
CA PRO A 51 2.90 3.57 -18.73
C PRO A 51 3.50 4.94 -19.07
N ALA A 52 3.02 6.03 -18.44
CA ALA A 52 3.42 7.40 -18.74
C ALA A 52 4.05 8.11 -17.54
N ALA A 53 5.04 8.96 -17.82
CA ALA A 53 5.74 9.76 -16.81
C ALA A 53 4.80 10.67 -16.03
N GLU A 54 3.85 11.29 -16.73
CA GLU A 54 2.85 12.21 -16.15
C GLU A 54 2.02 11.52 -15.08
N GLN A 55 1.52 10.31 -15.34
CA GLN A 55 0.73 9.56 -14.36
C GLN A 55 1.54 9.17 -13.11
N ALA A 56 2.81 8.81 -13.30
CA ALA A 56 3.71 8.55 -12.18
C ALA A 56 4.02 9.83 -11.39
N HIS A 57 4.13 10.97 -12.08
CA HIS A 57 4.32 12.27 -11.47
C HIS A 57 3.09 12.71 -10.66
N ASP A 58 1.88 12.56 -11.20
CA ASP A 58 0.63 12.86 -10.51
C ASP A 58 0.46 12.04 -9.23
N HIS A 59 0.83 10.76 -9.25
CA HIS A 59 0.91 9.96 -8.03
C HIS A 59 1.93 10.57 -7.07
N PHE A 60 3.16 10.82 -7.53
CA PHE A 60 4.24 11.32 -6.69
C PHE A 60 3.89 12.66 -6.00
N LEU A 61 3.16 13.56 -6.67
CA LEU A 61 2.68 14.81 -6.09
C LEU A 61 1.70 14.62 -4.93
N GLN A 62 1.04 13.46 -4.83
CA GLN A 62 0.19 13.11 -3.69
C GLN A 62 1.00 12.62 -2.49
N LEU A 63 2.30 12.35 -2.65
CA LEU A 63 3.17 11.85 -1.59
C LEU A 63 3.69 12.97 -0.69
N ARG A 64 3.87 12.67 0.59
CA ARG A 64 4.55 13.60 1.51
C ARG A 64 6.04 13.68 1.12
N PRO A 65 6.72 14.80 1.42
CA PRO A 65 8.16 14.89 1.20
C PRO A 65 8.91 13.72 1.83
N GLY A 66 9.70 12.99 1.02
CA GLY A 66 10.49 11.83 1.46
C GLY A 66 9.72 10.51 1.61
N GLU A 67 8.42 10.48 1.32
CA GLU A 67 7.61 9.25 1.41
C GLU A 67 7.87 8.28 0.25
N GLY A 68 8.31 8.77 -0.91
CA GLY A 68 8.58 7.92 -2.06
C GLY A 68 9.46 8.57 -3.12
N LYS A 69 9.60 7.89 -4.26
CA LYS A 69 10.39 8.29 -5.41
C LYS A 69 9.80 7.71 -6.70
N VAL A 70 9.88 8.48 -7.79
CA VAL A 70 9.63 8.00 -9.15
C VAL A 70 10.91 7.38 -9.72
N LEU A 71 10.80 6.17 -10.28
CA LEU A 71 11.87 5.44 -10.94
C LEU A 71 11.52 5.25 -12.42
N GLN A 72 12.54 5.33 -13.27
CA GLN A 72 12.43 5.01 -14.70
C GLN A 72 13.02 3.63 -14.95
N LEU A 73 12.18 2.67 -15.40
CA LEU A 73 12.59 1.27 -15.56
C LEU A 73 13.30 0.98 -16.89
N HIS A 74 13.06 1.81 -17.90
CA HIS A 74 13.48 1.61 -19.29
C HIS A 74 14.76 2.39 -19.65
N GLN A 75 15.06 3.46 -18.93
CA GLN A 75 16.21 4.34 -19.17
C GLN A 75 16.89 4.66 -17.83
N GLY A 76 18.13 4.20 -17.67
CA GLY A 76 18.98 4.54 -16.53
C GLY A 76 19.18 3.44 -15.49
N GLY A 77 20.10 3.68 -14.55
CA GLY A 77 20.49 2.75 -13.48
C GLY A 77 19.46 2.60 -12.35
N ASP A 78 18.24 3.13 -12.50
CA ASP A 78 17.18 3.02 -11.49
C ASP A 78 16.67 1.57 -11.38
N ARG A 79 16.50 0.86 -12.50
CA ARG A 79 16.16 -0.57 -12.49
C ARG A 79 17.22 -1.39 -11.77
N GLU A 80 18.49 -1.18 -12.10
CA GLU A 80 19.62 -1.89 -11.49
C GLU A 80 19.69 -1.64 -9.97
N LYS A 81 19.52 -0.39 -9.54
CA LYS A 81 19.45 -0.04 -8.12
C LYS A 81 18.29 -0.73 -7.42
N LEU A 82 17.10 -0.74 -8.02
CA LEU A 82 15.94 -1.44 -7.44
C LEU A 82 16.22 -2.93 -7.28
N LEU A 83 16.76 -3.59 -8.32
CA LEU A 83 17.12 -5.00 -8.29
C LEU A 83 18.20 -5.30 -7.23
N SER A 84 19.19 -4.42 -7.07
CA SER A 84 20.22 -4.58 -6.02
C SER A 84 19.65 -4.54 -4.60
N LEU A 85 18.51 -3.87 -4.39
CA LEU A 85 17.83 -3.83 -3.09
C LEU A 85 16.95 -5.06 -2.83
N MET A 86 16.69 -5.85 -3.87
CA MET A 86 15.85 -7.06 -3.85
C MET A 86 16.66 -8.37 -3.74
N VAL A 87 17.98 -8.29 -3.61
CA VAL A 87 18.84 -9.47 -3.50
C VAL A 87 18.49 -10.34 -2.29
N GLU A 88 18.77 -11.64 -2.40
CA GLU A 88 18.59 -12.59 -1.32
C GLU A 88 19.36 -12.14 -0.07
N GLY A 89 18.73 -12.24 1.11
CA GLY A 89 19.27 -11.72 2.37
C GLY A 89 19.03 -10.22 2.60
N SER A 90 18.49 -9.47 1.62
CA SER A 90 18.04 -8.10 1.86
C SER A 90 16.96 -8.04 2.93
N SER A 91 17.07 -7.05 3.82
CA SER A 91 16.03 -6.74 4.80
C SER A 91 14.84 -6.01 4.18
N TYR A 92 15.01 -5.46 2.97
CA TYR A 92 13.95 -4.74 2.28
C TYR A 92 12.89 -5.70 1.73
N ARG A 93 11.64 -5.22 1.75
CA ARG A 93 10.47 -5.95 1.26
C ARG A 93 9.68 -5.02 0.36
N PHE A 94 9.47 -5.44 -0.89
CA PHE A 94 8.76 -4.66 -1.89
C PHE A 94 7.46 -5.38 -2.23
N PHE A 95 6.39 -4.62 -2.36
CA PHE A 95 5.06 -5.11 -2.70
C PHE A 95 4.51 -4.30 -3.87
N TYR A 96 3.71 -4.93 -4.70
CA TYR A 96 2.99 -4.26 -5.77
C TYR A 96 1.61 -3.85 -5.27
N SER A 97 1.15 -2.66 -5.68
CA SER A 97 -0.05 -2.01 -5.14
C SER A 97 -1.38 -2.62 -5.58
N THR A 98 -1.36 -3.86 -6.08
CA THR A 98 -2.55 -4.64 -6.42
C THR A 98 -2.73 -5.77 -5.42
N THR A 99 -3.98 -6.07 -5.09
CA THR A 99 -4.36 -7.20 -4.25
C THR A 99 -4.87 -8.33 -5.15
N PRO A 100 -4.13 -9.43 -5.35
CA PRO A 100 -4.60 -10.54 -6.18
C PRO A 100 -5.80 -11.27 -5.57
N ASP A 101 -6.00 -11.15 -4.25
CA ASP A 101 -7.11 -11.74 -3.53
C ASP A 101 -8.34 -10.81 -3.58
N ALA A 102 -9.34 -11.19 -4.38
CA ALA A 102 -10.60 -10.46 -4.51
C ALA A 102 -11.36 -10.33 -3.17
N ASP A 103 -11.10 -11.25 -2.23
CA ASP A 103 -11.68 -11.24 -0.89
C ASP A 103 -10.79 -10.52 0.15
N ALA A 104 -9.65 -9.97 -0.24
CA ALA A 104 -8.71 -9.31 0.66
C ALA A 104 -9.39 -8.29 1.57
N CYS A 105 -10.19 -7.39 0.98
CA CYS A 105 -10.90 -6.36 1.72
C CYS A 105 -11.85 -6.96 2.77
N ARG A 106 -12.61 -8.00 2.38
CA ARG A 106 -13.55 -8.69 3.28
C ARG A 106 -12.81 -9.37 4.43
N LYS A 107 -11.74 -10.10 4.14
CA LYS A 107 -10.90 -10.79 5.14
C LYS A 107 -10.30 -9.79 6.12
N LEU A 108 -9.69 -8.72 5.61
CA LEU A 108 -9.06 -7.68 6.45
C LEU A 108 -10.06 -6.96 7.33
N SER A 109 -11.22 -6.57 6.80
CA SER A 109 -12.28 -5.95 7.59
C SER A 109 -12.79 -6.86 8.71
N GLN A 110 -12.86 -8.18 8.47
CA GLN A 110 -13.22 -9.15 9.51
C GLN A 110 -12.11 -9.34 10.54
N THR A 111 -10.87 -9.55 10.09
CA THR A 111 -9.70 -9.75 10.97
C THR A 111 -9.47 -8.57 11.90
N TYR A 112 -9.65 -7.34 11.40
CA TYR A 112 -9.35 -6.12 12.14
C TYR A 112 -10.60 -5.39 12.66
N LYS A 113 -11.79 -6.01 12.62
CA LYS A 113 -13.07 -5.39 13.01
C LYS A 113 -13.01 -4.66 14.36
N GLN A 114 -12.40 -5.28 15.37
CA GLN A 114 -12.30 -4.69 16.70
C GLN A 114 -11.37 -3.47 16.73
N LYS A 115 -10.23 -3.52 16.02
CA LYS A 115 -9.30 -2.39 15.91
C LYS A 115 -9.95 -1.21 15.17
N VAL A 116 -10.64 -1.50 14.06
CA VAL A 116 -11.41 -0.51 13.28
C VAL A 116 -12.45 0.18 14.16
N ASN A 117 -13.29 -0.58 14.87
CA ASN A 117 -14.32 -0.01 15.75
C ASN A 117 -13.73 0.86 16.87
N THR A 118 -12.61 0.44 17.44
CA THR A 118 -11.92 1.18 18.50
C THR A 118 -11.33 2.48 17.96
N TYR A 119 -10.68 2.44 16.80
CA TYR A 119 -10.13 3.62 16.13
C TYR A 119 -11.22 4.65 15.79
N ILE A 120 -12.34 4.20 15.22
CA ILE A 120 -13.46 5.10 14.88
C ILE A 120 -13.96 5.85 16.12
N ARG A 121 -14.19 5.14 17.22
CA ARG A 121 -14.73 5.73 18.46
C ARG A 121 -13.75 6.67 19.15
N SER A 122 -12.45 6.34 19.12
CA SER A 122 -11.43 7.06 19.89
C SER A 122 -10.73 8.18 19.12
N GLN A 123 -10.60 8.08 17.80
CA GLN A 123 -9.79 9.01 17.00
C GLN A 123 -10.60 9.84 16.01
N LEU A 124 -11.66 9.27 15.42
CA LEU A 124 -12.37 9.95 14.33
C LEU A 124 -13.53 10.82 14.79
N HIS A 125 -14.04 10.60 16.02
CA HIS A 125 -15.14 11.36 16.63
C HIS A 125 -16.33 11.64 15.69
N ILE A 126 -16.59 10.74 14.75
CA ILE A 126 -17.70 10.79 13.81
C ILE A 126 -18.98 10.35 14.51
N LYS A 127 -20.10 11.00 14.21
CA LYS A 127 -21.39 10.66 14.81
C LYS A 127 -21.84 9.31 14.25
N ASN A 128 -22.38 8.46 15.11
CA ASN A 128 -22.97 7.19 14.69
C ASN A 128 -24.41 7.43 14.20
N ASP A 129 -24.56 7.65 12.90
CA ASP A 129 -25.86 7.89 12.26
C ASP A 129 -26.31 6.62 11.50
N GLY A 130 -26.72 5.60 12.26
CA GLY A 130 -27.19 4.32 11.71
C GLY A 130 -26.09 3.28 11.45
N GLY A 131 -24.83 3.58 11.77
CA GLY A 131 -23.70 2.66 11.65
C GLY A 131 -22.46 3.28 10.99
N TYR A 132 -21.39 2.49 10.92
CA TYR A 132 -20.19 2.82 10.16
C TYR A 132 -20.05 1.84 9.01
N ASP A 133 -19.88 2.36 7.79
CA ASP A 133 -19.43 1.58 6.66
C ASP A 133 -17.93 1.81 6.45
N VAL A 134 -17.20 0.73 6.14
CA VAL A 134 -15.74 0.73 6.04
C VAL A 134 -15.33 0.01 4.78
N THR A 135 -14.79 0.77 3.83
CA THR A 135 -14.26 0.24 2.58
C THR A 135 -12.75 0.41 2.54
N LEU A 136 -12.02 -0.66 2.21
CA LEU A 136 -10.57 -0.62 2.02
C LEU A 136 -10.25 -0.41 0.53
N LYS A 137 -9.36 0.53 0.22
CA LYS A 137 -8.92 0.83 -1.15
C LYS A 137 -7.45 1.20 -1.19
N VAL A 138 -6.83 0.98 -2.34
CA VAL A 138 -5.53 1.55 -2.66
C VAL A 138 -5.75 2.86 -3.40
N VAL A 139 -5.23 3.97 -2.88
CA VAL A 139 -5.31 5.30 -3.49
C VAL A 139 -3.89 5.84 -3.59
N ALA A 140 -3.41 6.09 -4.81
CA ALA A 140 -2.00 6.43 -5.07
C ALA A 140 -1.04 5.51 -4.30
N GLY A 141 -1.24 4.20 -4.42
CA GLY A 141 -0.46 3.15 -3.75
C GLY A 141 -0.55 3.12 -2.21
N ARG A 142 -1.25 4.05 -1.55
CA ARG A 142 -1.52 4.00 -0.12
C ARG A 142 -2.71 3.11 0.16
N PHE A 143 -2.59 2.23 1.15
CA PHE A 143 -3.71 1.42 1.58
C PHE A 143 -4.56 2.18 2.58
N MET A 144 -5.72 2.63 2.12
CA MET A 144 -6.64 3.52 2.83
C MET A 144 -7.86 2.75 3.32
N ALA A 145 -8.36 3.11 4.51
CA ALA A 145 -9.72 2.85 4.92
C ALA A 145 -10.56 4.11 4.70
N ILE A 146 -11.63 3.96 3.94
CA ILE A 146 -12.66 4.97 3.74
C ILE A 146 -13.80 4.61 4.68
N ILE A 147 -14.04 5.47 5.66
CA ILE A 147 -15.04 5.27 6.71
C ILE A 147 -16.15 6.29 6.51
N THR A 148 -17.38 5.82 6.42
CA THR A 148 -18.57 6.66 6.23
C THR A 148 -19.62 6.44 7.32
N SER A 149 -20.26 7.51 7.78
CA SER A 149 -21.44 7.47 8.66
C SER A 149 -22.36 8.63 8.32
N GLY A 150 -23.60 8.34 7.91
CA GLY A 150 -24.49 9.34 7.32
C GLY A 150 -23.82 10.11 6.18
N GLN A 151 -23.70 11.44 6.33
CA GLN A 151 -23.03 12.32 5.36
C GLN A 151 -21.52 12.50 5.63
N GLN A 152 -20.99 11.96 6.71
CA GLN A 152 -19.58 12.12 7.08
C GLN A 152 -18.72 11.06 6.37
N ARG A 153 -17.61 11.49 5.75
CA ARG A 153 -16.59 10.62 5.15
C ARG A 153 -15.21 10.96 5.70
N LYS A 154 -14.45 9.94 6.10
CA LYS A 154 -13.05 10.06 6.53
C LYS A 154 -12.19 9.06 5.79
N GLU A 155 -11.02 9.50 5.38
CA GLU A 155 -10.01 8.65 4.75
C GLU A 155 -8.79 8.61 5.65
N VAL A 156 -8.38 7.41 6.02
CA VAL A 156 -7.23 7.19 6.91
C VAL A 156 -6.39 6.05 6.39
N LEU A 157 -5.09 6.09 6.66
CA LEU A 157 -4.21 4.96 6.36
C LEU A 157 -4.69 3.74 7.15
N PHE A 158 -4.87 2.61 6.48
CA PHE A 158 -5.32 1.39 7.14
C PHE A 158 -4.31 0.94 8.22
N TYR A 159 -3.02 1.17 7.98
CA TYR A 159 -1.97 0.90 8.96
C TYR A 159 -2.18 1.65 10.29
N ASP A 160 -2.64 2.90 10.26
CA ASP A 160 -2.88 3.69 11.47
C ASP A 160 -4.01 3.13 12.33
N ILE A 161 -4.93 2.37 11.70
CA ILE A 161 -6.00 1.65 12.38
C ILE A 161 -5.48 0.36 13.00
N ILE A 162 -4.66 -0.39 12.26
CA ILE A 162 -4.28 -1.77 12.63
C ILE A 162 -2.98 -1.89 13.42
N ARG A 163 -2.26 -0.78 13.63
CA ARG A 163 -1.08 -0.77 14.51
C ARG A 163 -1.40 -1.20 15.94
#